data_AF-A0A2S2GH30-F1
#
_entry.id   AF-A0A2S2GH30-F1
#
_cell.length_a   1.000
_cell.length_b   1.000
_cell.length_c   1.000
_cell.angle_alpha   90.00
_cell.angle_beta   90.00
_cell.angle_gamma   90.00
#
_symmetry.space_group_name_H-M   'P 1'
#
loop_
_entity.id
_entity.type
_entity.pdbx_description
1 polymer ?
#
loop_
_entity_poly.entity_id
_entity_poly.type
_entity_poly.pdbx_seq_one_letter_code
_entity_poly.pdbx_strand_id
1 'polypeptide(L)'
;MLERERLSPGIVAVALSVWSVRVHGTRRRWRPWEAEFTCRCCGEGWARDTLRDALFMLPPRAAAELRERVERLDAVLLGRTHHELTADPELAWWHRRC
;
A
#
# COMPACT_ATOMS: atom_id res chain seq x y z
N MET A 1 -19.55 -17.48 14.20
CA MET A 1 -19.07 -16.21 14.78
C MET A 1 -17.76 -15.89 14.07
N LEU A 2 -17.77 -14.95 13.11
CA LEU A 2 -16.53 -14.50 12.46
C LEU A 2 -15.81 -13.56 13.42
N GLU A 3 -14.74 -14.05 14.01
CA GLU A 3 -13.83 -13.24 14.80
C GLU A 3 -13.23 -12.17 13.87
N ARG A 4 -13.62 -10.94 14.19
CA ARG A 4 -13.14 -9.68 13.66
C ARG A 4 -11.62 -9.68 13.79
N GLU A 5 -10.90 -10.03 12.73
CA GLU A 5 -9.45 -9.80 12.59
C GLU A 5 -9.22 -8.29 12.67
N ARG A 6 -9.14 -7.81 13.91
CA ARG A 6 -8.74 -6.46 14.25
C ARG A 6 -7.34 -6.31 13.67
N LEU A 7 -7.21 -5.50 12.63
CA LEU A 7 -5.94 -4.92 12.20
C LEU A 7 -5.06 -4.71 13.43
N SER A 8 -4.01 -5.51 13.57
CA SER A 8 -3.16 -5.49 14.76
C SER A 8 -2.61 -4.08 14.96
N PRO A 9 -2.54 -3.56 16.19
CA PRO A 9 -2.06 -2.20 16.43
C PRO A 9 -0.69 -2.00 15.76
N GLY A 10 -0.62 -1.05 14.81
CA GLY A 10 0.60 -0.77 14.05
C GLY A 10 0.62 -1.32 12.62
N ILE A 11 -0.27 -2.24 12.23
CA ILE A 11 -0.27 -2.81 10.87
C ILE A 11 -0.52 -1.74 9.79
N VAL A 12 -1.35 -0.73 10.07
CA VAL A 12 -1.60 0.41 9.17
C VAL A 12 -0.33 1.26 9.01
N ALA A 13 0.45 1.44 10.09
CA ALA A 13 1.71 2.18 10.05
C ALA A 13 2.80 1.41 9.29
N VAL A 14 2.84 0.08 9.45
CA VAL A 14 3.71 -0.81 8.66
C VAL A 14 3.32 -0.73 7.19
N ALA A 15 2.05 -0.91 6.85
CA ALA A 15 1.54 -0.84 5.48
C ALA A 15 1.84 0.52 4.83
N LEU A 16 1.66 1.63 5.55
CA LEU A 16 2.01 2.96 5.05
C LEU A 16 3.51 3.12 4.80
N SER A 17 4.35 2.55 5.67
CA SER A 17 5.81 2.60 5.54
C SER A 17 6.29 1.79 4.34
N VAL A 18 5.79 0.56 4.19
CA VAL A 18 6.09 -0.31 3.05
C VAL A 18 5.59 0.32 1.74
N TRP A 19 4.38 0.90 1.73
CA TRP A 19 3.85 1.60 0.57
C TRP A 19 4.71 2.80 0.18
N SER A 20 5.13 3.61 1.16
CA SER A 20 6.03 4.75 0.93
C SER A 20 7.35 4.32 0.30
N VAL A 21 7.95 3.23 0.77
CA VAL A 21 9.20 2.69 0.21
C VAL A 21 8.99 2.21 -1.24
N ARG A 22 7.92 1.48 -1.54
CA ARG A 22 7.60 1.04 -2.91
C ARG A 22 7.45 2.23 -3.87
N VAL A 23 6.65 3.21 -3.48
CA VAL A 23 6.34 4.40 -4.29
C VAL A 23 7.57 5.27 -4.54
N HIS A 24 8.43 5.44 -3.53
CA HIS A 24 9.65 6.24 -3.65
C HIS A 24 10.85 5.46 -4.23
N GLY A 25 10.80 4.12 -4.23
CA GLY A 25 11.87 3.26 -4.73
C GLY A 25 13.18 3.38 -3.94
N THR A 26 14.26 2.85 -4.51
CA THR A 26 15.60 2.73 -3.88
C THR A 26 16.34 4.04 -3.63
N ARG A 27 15.75 5.21 -3.92
CA ARG A 27 16.35 6.52 -3.57
C ARG A 27 16.45 6.73 -2.05
N ARG A 28 15.72 5.97 -1.24
CA ARG A 28 15.81 5.97 0.23
C ARG A 28 16.52 4.70 0.70
N ARG A 29 17.47 4.84 1.63
CA ARG A 29 18.14 3.70 2.28
C ARG A 29 17.12 2.97 3.15
N TRP A 30 16.98 1.67 2.89
CA TRP A 30 16.03 0.76 3.54
C TRP A 30 16.31 0.61 5.02
N ARG A 31 15.26 0.53 5.85
CA ARG A 31 15.40 0.00 7.21
C ARG A 31 15.30 -1.53 7.19
N PRO A 32 16.00 -2.25 8.08
CA PRO A 32 16.06 -3.72 8.04
C PRO A 32 14.69 -4.43 8.06
N TRP A 33 13.71 -3.89 8.79
CA TRP A 33 12.35 -4.44 8.87
C TRP A 33 11.46 -4.11 7.66
N GLU A 34 11.88 -3.19 6.78
CA GLU A 34 11.14 -2.84 5.56
C GLU A 34 11.50 -3.77 4.40
N ALA A 35 12.66 -4.44 4.46
CA ALA A 35 13.16 -5.32 3.40
C ALA A 35 12.30 -6.60 3.23
N GLU A 36 11.75 -7.13 4.31
CA GLU A 36 10.94 -8.37 4.31
C GLU A 36 9.67 -8.27 3.45
N PHE A 37 9.08 -7.07 3.33
CA PHE A 37 7.82 -6.84 2.62
C PHE A 37 7.99 -6.42 1.15
N THR A 38 9.20 -6.56 0.61
CA THR A 38 9.54 -5.93 -0.68
C THR A 38 10.16 -6.87 -1.70
N CYS A 39 9.93 -8.19 -1.57
CA CYS A 39 10.12 -9.01 -2.76
C CYS A 39 9.22 -8.47 -3.86
N ARG A 40 9.83 -8.17 -5.01
CA ARG A 40 9.17 -7.87 -6.28
C ARG A 40 8.19 -8.98 -6.71
N CYS A 41 8.26 -10.15 -6.06
CA CYS A 41 7.48 -11.36 -6.28
C CYS A 41 6.39 -11.63 -5.23
N CYS A 42 6.49 -11.08 -4.01
CA CYS A 42 5.63 -11.46 -2.87
C CYS A 42 5.03 -10.27 -2.11
N GLY A 43 5.50 -9.04 -2.35
CA GLY A 43 5.08 -7.83 -1.61
C GLY A 43 4.34 -6.80 -2.47
N GLU A 44 4.08 -7.10 -3.75
CA GLU A 44 3.43 -6.16 -4.66
C GLU A 44 1.97 -5.98 -4.25
N GLY A 45 1.67 -4.81 -3.67
CA GLY A 45 0.33 -4.35 -3.38
C GLY A 45 -0.33 -4.84 -2.09
N TRP A 46 0.24 -5.80 -1.35
CA TRP A 46 -0.24 -6.14 0.02
C TRP A 46 -0.38 -4.89 0.90
N ALA A 47 0.61 -4.00 0.85
CA ALA A 47 0.59 -2.75 1.60
C ALA A 47 -0.59 -1.85 1.19
N ARG A 48 -0.89 -1.77 -0.11
CA ARG A 48 -1.97 -0.92 -0.61
C ARG A 48 -3.35 -1.53 -0.39
N ASP A 49 -3.45 -2.85 -0.45
CA ASP A 49 -4.65 -3.62 -0.11
C ASP A 49 -4.96 -3.47 1.38
N THR A 50 -3.97 -3.62 2.26
CA THR A 50 -4.11 -3.39 3.70
C THR A 50 -4.54 -1.95 4.01
N LEU A 51 -3.99 -0.96 3.29
CA LEU A 51 -4.40 0.44 3.42
C LEU A 51 -5.84 0.67 2.94
N ARG A 52 -6.27 0.00 1.86
CA ARG A 52 -7.66 0.03 1.40
C ARG A 52 -8.59 -0.51 2.49
N ASP A 53 -8.26 -1.67 3.05
CA ASP A 53 -9.11 -2.32 4.05
C ASP A 53 -9.17 -1.48 5.33
N ALA A 54 -8.05 -0.87 5.74
CA ALA A 54 -8.01 0.09 6.85
C ALA A 54 -8.89 1.32 6.60
N LEU A 55 -8.93 1.87 5.38
CA LEU A 55 -9.81 2.99 5.03
C LEU A 55 -11.30 2.64 5.17
N PHE A 56 -11.68 1.38 4.95
CA PHE A 56 -13.06 0.91 5.17
C PHE A 56 -13.39 0.65 6.64
N MET A 57 -12.40 0.28 7.45
CA MET A 57 -12.60 -0.08 8.85
C MET A 57 -12.45 1.10 9.83
N LEU A 58 -11.74 2.16 9.46
CA LEU A 58 -11.46 3.28 10.35
C LEU A 58 -12.66 4.24 10.48
N PRO A 59 -12.80 4.91 11.65
CA PRO A 59 -13.74 6.01 11.80
C PRO A 59 -13.50 7.13 10.76
N PRO A 60 -14.53 7.88 10.33
CA PRO A 60 -14.43 8.82 9.22
C PRO A 60 -13.25 9.81 9.30
N ARG A 61 -12.97 10.34 10.49
CA ARG A 61 -11.85 11.28 10.71
C ARG A 61 -10.48 10.63 10.49
N ALA A 62 -10.26 9.44 11.07
CA ALA A 62 -9.00 8.71 10.90
C ALA A 62 -8.83 8.20 9.46
N ALA A 63 -9.94 7.79 8.83
CA ALA A 63 -9.94 7.42 7.42
C ALA A 63 -9.62 8.60 6.50
N ALA A 64 -10.09 9.81 6.80
CA ALA A 64 -9.74 11.01 6.02
C ALA A 64 -8.24 11.32 6.09
N GLU A 65 -7.65 11.32 7.28
CA GLU A 65 -6.20 11.53 7.46
C GLU A 65 -5.37 10.46 6.75
N LEU A 66 -5.79 9.19 6.83
CA LEU A 66 -5.12 8.11 6.13
C LEU A 66 -5.26 8.27 4.61
N ARG A 67 -6.45 8.64 4.12
CA ARG A 67 -6.75 8.82 2.70
C ARG A 67 -5.83 9.86 2.08
N GLU A 68 -5.68 11.03 2.70
CA GLU A 68 -4.77 12.08 2.21
C GLU A 68 -3.31 11.63 2.09
N ARG A 69 -2.84 10.75 2.99
CA ARG A 69 -1.47 10.21 2.93
C ARG A 69 -1.34 9.19 1.82
N VAL A 70 -2.32 8.31 1.67
CA VAL A 70 -2.34 7.27 0.63
C VAL A 70 -2.44 7.90 -0.75
N GLU A 71 -3.32 8.88 -0.96
CA GLU A 71 -3.50 9.57 -2.24
C GLU A 71 -2.22 10.28 -2.71
N ARG A 72 -1.48 10.92 -1.79
CA ARG A 72 -0.18 11.52 -2.13
C ARG A 72 0.84 10.50 -2.61
N LEU A 73 0.86 9.32 -1.98
CA LEU A 73 1.74 8.23 -2.40
C LEU A 73 1.28 7.62 -3.73
N ASP A 74 -0.02 7.43 -3.90
CA ASP A 74 -0.62 6.92 -5.14
C ASP A 74 -0.30 7.85 -6.32
N ALA A 75 -0.34 9.18 -6.13
CA ALA A 75 0.05 10.16 -7.15
C ALA A 75 1.52 10.04 -7.56
N VAL A 76 2.43 9.81 -6.60
CA VAL A 76 3.86 9.59 -6.90
C VAL A 76 4.05 8.28 -7.67
N LEU A 77 3.30 7.22 -7.34
CA LEU A 77 3.36 5.97 -8.10
C LEU A 77 2.89 6.18 -9.54
N LEU A 78 1.74 6.85 -9.72
CA LEU A 78 1.17 7.15 -11.04
C LEU A 78 2.10 8.01 -11.89
N GLY A 79 2.81 8.96 -11.29
CA GLY A 79 3.79 9.80 -12.00
C GLY A 79 5.06 9.06 -12.43
N ARG A 80 5.31 7.85 -11.90
CA ARG A 80 6.56 7.10 -12.12
C ARG A 80 6.38 5.78 -12.85
N THR A 81 5.16 5.25 -12.86
CA THR A 81 4.83 3.94 -13.42
C THR A 81 3.89 4.09 -14.59
N HIS A 82 4.03 3.21 -15.57
CA HIS A 82 3.12 3.13 -16.69
C HIS A 82 2.00 2.15 -16.39
N HIS A 83 0.86 2.32 -17.07
CA HIS A 83 -0.22 1.34 -17.00
C HIS A 83 0.19 0.10 -17.80
N GLU A 84 0.16 -1.06 -17.17
CA GLU A 84 0.40 -2.32 -17.85
C GLU A 84 -0.90 -2.83 -18.49
N LEU A 85 -0.97 -2.76 -19.83
CA LEU A 85 -2.16 -3.15 -20.60
C LEU A 85 -2.38 -4.65 -20.65
N THR A 86 -1.34 -5.44 -20.38
CA THR A 86 -1.36 -6.92 -20.37
C THR A 86 -1.71 -7.49 -19.00
N ALA A 87 -1.78 -6.65 -17.97
CA ALA A 87 -2.15 -7.08 -16.63
C ALA A 87 -3.64 -7.40 -16.55
N ASP A 88 -3.99 -8.41 -15.76
CA ASP A 88 -5.37 -8.85 -15.56
C ASP A 88 -6.26 -7.68 -15.14
N PRO A 89 -7.35 -7.37 -15.88
CA PRO A 89 -8.22 -6.23 -15.60
C PRO A 89 -8.91 -6.31 -14.22
N GLU A 90 -9.08 -7.51 -13.66
CA GLU A 90 -9.71 -7.73 -12.36
C GLU A 90 -8.79 -7.31 -11.19
N LEU A 91 -7.49 -7.13 -11.44
CA LEU A 91 -6.56 -6.66 -10.43
C LEU A 91 -6.78 -5.17 -10.12
N ALA A 92 -6.56 -4.80 -8.86
CA ALA A 92 -6.60 -3.40 -8.49
C ALA A 92 -5.55 -2.60 -9.28
N TRP A 93 -5.84 -1.33 -9.57
CA TRP A 93 -5.01 -0.54 -10.51
C TRP A 93 -3.54 -0.41 -10.09
N TRP A 94 -3.21 -0.51 -8.79
CA TRP A 94 -1.85 -0.45 -8.26
C TRP A 94 -1.03 -1.73 -8.50
N HIS A 95 -1.71 -2.85 -8.77
CA HIS A 95 -1.10 -4.11 -9.21
C HIS A 95 -0.84 -4.13 -10.71
N ARG A 96 -1.42 -3.19 -11.47
CA ARG A 96 -1.30 -3.07 -12.93
C ARG A 96 -0.32 -1.97 -13.34
N ARG A 97 0.78 -1.84 -12.60
CA ARG A 97 1.77 -0.76 -12.74
C ARG A 97 3.18 -1.31 -12.78
N CYS A 98 3.92 -0.93 -13.82
CA CYS A 98 5.34 -1.22 -14.04
C CYS A 98 6.16 0.07 -14.07
#